data_AF-A0A4R3AKL9-F1
#
_entry.id   AF-A0A4R3AKL9-F1
#
_cell.length_a   1.000
_cell.length_b   1.000
_cell.length_c   1.000
_cell.angle_alpha   90.00
_cell.angle_beta   90.00
_cell.angle_gamma   90.00
#
_symmetry.space_group_name_H-M   'P 1'
#
loop_
_entity.id
_entity.type
_entity.pdbx_description
1 polymer ?
#
loop_
_entity_poly.entity_id
_entity_poly.type
_entity_poly.pdbx_seq_one_letter_code
_entity_poly.pdbx_strand_id
1 'polypeptide(L)'
;MERNNFNNLIALAKNNSAEFLTLFSEIYPDFVVSLKTINPKIRSSELEFCALTFLNFSTKNIAQYTFVTIRAVQVRKNRLRKKLNIASDIDFNCWMREQTQRIPMIEQEQIAIETI
;
A
#
# COMPACT_ATOMS: atom_id res chain seq x y z
N MET A 1 -22.10 -5.10 2.17
CA MET A 1 -21.55 -4.00 2.99
C MET A 1 -20.04 -3.86 2.76
N GLU A 2 -19.27 -4.95 2.73
CA GLU A 2 -17.81 -4.96 2.53
C GLU A 2 -17.31 -4.33 1.21
N ARG A 3 -17.99 -4.57 0.07
CA ARG A 3 -17.64 -3.95 -1.23
C ARG A 3 -17.63 -2.42 -1.20
N ASN A 4 -18.47 -1.79 -0.37
CA ASN A 4 -18.53 -0.33 -0.28
C ASN A 4 -17.29 0.23 0.41
N ASN A 5 -16.76 -0.47 1.41
CA ASN A 5 -15.61 -0.02 2.18
C ASN A 5 -14.34 -0.06 1.33
N PHE A 6 -14.15 -1.10 0.52
CA PHE A 6 -13.01 -1.18 -0.39
C PHE A 6 -13.07 -0.12 -1.50
N ASN A 7 -14.22 0.05 -2.15
CA ASN A 7 -14.37 1.10 -3.17
C ASN A 7 -14.12 2.50 -2.59
N ASN A 8 -14.60 2.74 -1.36
CA ASN A 8 -14.33 3.98 -0.64
C ASN A 8 -12.83 4.13 -0.33
N LEU A 9 -12.17 3.07 0.14
CA LEU A 9 -10.73 3.05 0.39
C LEU A 9 -9.92 3.43 -0.85
N ILE A 10 -10.25 2.86 -2.01
CA ILE A 10 -9.60 3.18 -3.28
C ILE A 10 -9.87 4.64 -3.69
N ALA A 11 -11.08 5.15 -3.48
CA ALA A 11 -11.40 6.55 -3.75
C ALA A 11 -10.60 7.51 -2.86
N LEU A 12 -10.50 7.22 -1.56
CA LEU A 12 -9.69 8.00 -0.61
C LEU A 12 -8.21 8.02 -0.98
N ALA A 13 -7.67 6.86 -1.41
CA ALA A 13 -6.30 6.75 -1.89
C ALA A 13 -6.03 7.62 -3.12
N LYS A 14 -6.92 7.56 -4.12
CA LYS A 14 -6.82 8.34 -5.37
C LYS A 14 -6.86 9.84 -5.12
N ASN A 15 -7.62 10.27 -4.11
CA ASN A 15 -7.80 11.67 -3.74
C ASN A 15 -6.77 12.18 -2.71
N ASN A 16 -5.80 11.34 -2.28
CA ASN A 16 -4.82 11.70 -1.26
C ASN A 16 -5.46 12.24 0.03
N SER A 17 -6.57 11.62 0.42
CA SER A 17 -7.33 12.02 1.62
C SER A 17 -6.62 11.57 2.89
N ALA A 18 -6.60 12.42 3.92
CA ALA A 18 -6.06 12.08 5.24
C ALA A 18 -6.81 10.91 5.91
N GLU A 19 -8.07 10.67 5.51
CA GLU A 19 -8.89 9.56 6.01
C GLU A 19 -8.47 8.19 5.44
N PHE A 20 -7.69 8.17 4.36
CA PHE A 20 -7.25 6.94 3.71
C PHE A 20 -6.56 5.99 4.69
N LEU A 21 -5.60 6.49 5.46
CA LEU A 21 -4.83 5.64 6.38
C LEU A 21 -5.70 5.12 7.53
N THR A 22 -6.66 5.92 8.00
CA THR A 22 -7.61 5.52 9.05
C THR A 22 -8.45 4.34 8.57
N LEU A 23 -9.14 4.50 7.42
CA LEU A 23 -9.96 3.43 6.86
C LEU A 23 -9.13 2.20 6.49
N PHE A 24 -7.92 2.41 5.95
CA PHE A 24 -6.99 1.31 5.67
C PHE A 24 -6.66 0.51 6.94
N SER A 25 -6.40 1.19 8.05
CA SER A 25 -6.05 0.55 9.33
C SER A 25 -7.22 -0.20 9.95
N GLU A 26 -8.45 0.23 9.69
CA GLU A 26 -9.67 -0.49 10.10
C GLU A 26 -9.89 -1.76 9.28
N ILE A 27 -9.61 -1.71 7.96
CA ILE A 27 -9.79 -2.85 7.06
C ILE A 27 -8.64 -3.86 7.18
N TYR A 28 -7.41 -3.38 7.37
CA TYR A 28 -6.19 -4.20 7.41
C TYR A 28 -5.37 -3.94 8.70
N PRO A 29 -5.92 -4.16 9.90
CA PRO A 29 -5.22 -3.92 11.16
C PRO A 29 -3.96 -4.80 11.29
N ASP A 30 -4.02 -6.05 10.80
CA ASP A 30 -2.90 -7.00 10.86
C ASP A 30 -1.68 -6.51 10.08
N PHE A 31 -1.89 -5.85 8.95
CA PHE A 31 -0.80 -5.24 8.17
C PHE A 31 -0.11 -4.14 8.98
N VAL A 32 -0.90 -3.27 9.63
CA VAL A 32 -0.38 -2.18 10.45
C VAL A 32 0.40 -2.72 11.65
N VAL A 33 -0.11 -3.76 12.30
CA VAL A 33 0.59 -4.45 13.40
C VAL A 33 1.88 -5.08 12.90
N SER A 34 1.86 -5.80 11.78
CA SER A 34 3.03 -6.45 11.18
C SER A 34 4.16 -5.44 10.90
N LEU A 35 3.85 -4.32 10.22
CA LEU A 35 4.84 -3.29 9.95
C LEU A 35 5.36 -2.59 11.21
N LYS A 36 4.52 -2.36 12.21
CA LYS A 36 4.95 -1.79 13.50
C LYS A 36 5.80 -2.77 14.30
N THR A 37 5.59 -4.08 14.18
CA THR A 37 6.45 -5.10 14.78
C THR A 37 7.84 -5.11 14.14
N ILE A 38 7.90 -4.98 12.80
CA ILE A 38 9.17 -4.91 12.06
C ILE A 38 9.91 -3.59 12.35
N ASN A 39 9.18 -2.48 12.39
CA ASN A 39 9.73 -1.16 12.66
C ASN A 39 8.78 -0.32 13.51
N PRO A 40 8.94 -0.32 14.85
CA PRO A 40 8.09 0.44 15.77
C PRO A 40 8.14 1.96 15.56
N LYS A 41 9.18 2.47 14.89
CA LYS A 41 9.39 3.89 14.60
C LYS A 41 8.89 4.29 13.21
N ILE A 42 8.08 3.46 12.57
CA ILE A 42 7.45 3.79 11.28
C ILE A 42 6.53 5.00 11.44
N ARG A 43 6.70 6.00 10.57
CA ARG A 43 5.88 7.22 10.60
C ARG A 43 4.56 6.98 9.88
N SER A 44 3.52 7.74 10.22
CA SER A 44 2.20 7.63 9.56
C SER A 44 2.31 7.81 8.03
N SER A 45 3.11 8.75 7.56
CA SER A 45 3.31 8.93 6.11
C SER A 45 4.09 7.77 5.45
N GLU A 46 4.96 7.08 6.20
CA GLU A 46 5.62 5.87 5.71
C GLU A 46 4.61 4.72 5.63
N LEU A 47 3.76 4.58 6.63
CA LEU A 47 2.69 3.59 6.68
C LEU A 47 1.68 3.79 5.55
N GLU A 48 1.27 5.04 5.30
CA GLU A 48 0.42 5.44 4.19
C GLU A 48 1.02 5.03 2.83
N PHE A 49 2.32 5.27 2.65
CA PHE A 49 3.00 4.84 1.43
C PHE A 49 3.02 3.30 1.29
N CYS A 50 3.30 2.59 2.38
CA CYS A 50 3.24 1.13 2.39
C CYS A 50 1.84 0.61 2.06
N ALA A 51 0.79 1.26 2.58
CA ALA A 51 -0.61 0.95 2.28
C ALA A 51 -0.94 1.15 0.78
N LEU A 52 -0.48 2.25 0.17
CA LEU A 52 -0.65 2.46 -1.28
C LEU A 52 0.03 1.36 -2.09
N THR A 53 1.22 0.91 -1.68
CA THR A 53 1.92 -0.20 -2.35
C THR A 53 1.29 -1.57 -2.08
N PHE A 54 0.69 -1.76 -0.91
CA PHE A 54 -0.08 -2.96 -0.56
C PHE A 54 -1.30 -3.13 -1.47
N LEU A 55 -2.01 -2.04 -1.74
CA LEU A 55 -3.11 -1.96 -2.72
C LEU A 55 -2.65 -2.06 -4.18
N ASN A 56 -1.37 -2.39 -4.40
CA ASN A 56 -0.75 -2.61 -5.69
C ASN A 56 -0.79 -1.39 -6.64
N PHE A 57 -0.87 -0.16 -6.11
CA PHE A 57 -0.75 1.01 -6.95
C PHE A 57 0.65 1.10 -7.57
N SER A 58 0.68 1.39 -8.88
CA SER A 58 1.93 1.58 -9.60
C SER A 58 2.66 2.84 -9.12
N THR A 59 3.97 2.92 -9.36
CA THR A 59 4.76 4.13 -9.07
C THR A 59 4.20 5.38 -9.77
N LYS A 60 3.61 5.20 -10.97
CA LYS A 60 2.95 6.28 -11.72
C LYS A 60 1.68 6.75 -11.01
N ASN A 61 0.83 5.81 -10.58
CA ASN A 61 -0.41 6.13 -9.87
C ASN A 61 -0.12 6.82 -8.55
N ILE A 62 0.83 6.31 -7.76
CA ILE A 62 1.22 6.93 -6.48
C ILE A 62 1.74 8.36 -6.71
N ALA A 63 2.56 8.58 -7.74
CA ALA A 63 3.06 9.90 -8.09
C ALA A 63 1.91 10.87 -8.41
N GLN A 64 0.94 10.41 -9.20
CA GLN A 64 -0.25 11.18 -9.56
C GLN A 64 -1.12 11.50 -8.34
N TYR A 65 -1.42 10.52 -7.49
CA TYR A 65 -2.29 10.71 -6.33
C TYR A 65 -1.64 11.62 -5.29
N THR A 66 -0.34 11.43 -5.03
CA THR A 66 0.36 12.18 -3.98
C THR A 66 0.97 13.50 -4.48
N PHE A 67 0.72 13.89 -5.73
CA PHE A 67 1.23 15.13 -6.36
C PHE A 67 2.76 15.27 -6.28
N VAL A 68 3.49 14.15 -6.42
CA VAL A 68 4.96 14.14 -6.44
C VAL A 68 5.50 13.55 -7.73
N THR A 69 6.79 13.73 -7.99
CA THR A 69 7.43 13.14 -9.17
C THR A 69 7.57 11.61 -9.02
N ILE A 70 7.52 10.89 -10.14
CA ILE A 70 7.82 9.44 -10.19
C ILE A 70 9.17 9.14 -9.53
N ARG A 71 10.18 10.00 -9.74
CA ARG A 71 11.50 9.86 -9.13
C ARG A 71 11.44 9.93 -7.60
N ALA A 72 10.65 10.85 -7.03
CA ALA A 72 10.46 10.97 -5.59
C ALA A 72 9.83 9.70 -5.00
N VAL A 73 8.84 9.12 -5.68
CA VAL A 73 8.23 7.83 -5.29
C VAL A 73 9.27 6.71 -5.28
N GLN A 74 10.11 6.61 -6.32
CA GLN A 74 11.19 5.60 -6.38
C GLN A 74 12.22 5.77 -5.27
N VAL A 75 12.64 7.01 -4.97
CA VAL A 75 13.57 7.30 -3.86
C VAL A 75 12.94 6.86 -2.53
N ARG A 76 11.66 7.21 -2.30
CA ARG A 76 10.92 6.82 -1.09
C ARG A 76 10.82 5.30 -0.95
N LYS A 77 10.48 4.61 -2.04
CA LYS A 77 10.45 3.13 -2.11
C LYS A 77 11.81 2.52 -1.75
N ASN A 78 12.91 3.05 -2.29
CA ASN A 78 14.25 2.55 -1.98
C ASN A 78 14.68 2.82 -0.53
N ARG A 79 14.28 3.96 0.05
CA ARG A 79 14.52 4.26 1.46
C ARG A 79 13.77 3.29 2.37
N LEU A 80 12.49 3.02 2.08
CA LEU A 80 11.68 2.06 2.83
C LEU A 80 12.23 0.65 2.71
N ARG A 81 12.67 0.25 1.51
CA ARG A 81 13.32 -1.04 1.27
C ARG A 81 14.49 -1.27 2.22
N LYS A 82 15.40 -0.29 2.32
CA LYS A 82 16.55 -0.35 3.24
C LYS A 82 16.10 -0.34 4.70
N LYS A 83 15.11 0.49 5.03
CA LYS A 83 14.59 0.63 6.41
C LYS A 83 13.94 -0.65 6.93
N LEU A 84 13.26 -1.38 6.05
CA LEU A 84 12.58 -2.64 6.35
C LEU A 84 13.44 -3.88 6.05
N ASN A 85 14.72 -3.68 5.68
CA ASN A 85 15.68 -4.73 5.34
C ASN A 85 15.17 -5.72 4.27
N ILE A 86 14.53 -5.20 3.22
CA ILE A 86 13.99 -6.02 2.11
C ILE A 86 15.10 -6.23 1.07
N ALA A 87 15.39 -7.48 0.73
CA ALA A 87 16.42 -7.85 -0.24
C ALA A 87 16.14 -7.31 -1.65
N SER A 88 17.21 -7.02 -2.42
CA SER A 88 17.16 -6.32 -3.71
C SER A 88 16.47 -7.06 -4.86
N ASP A 89 16.37 -8.37 -4.75
CA ASP A 89 15.70 -9.31 -5.67
C ASP A 89 14.19 -9.43 -5.42
N ILE A 90 13.70 -9.04 -4.24
CA ILE A 90 12.29 -9.15 -3.87
C ILE A 90 11.50 -7.95 -4.41
N ASP A 91 10.41 -8.17 -5.15
CA ASP A 91 9.49 -7.07 -5.48
C ASP A 91 8.85 -6.50 -4.21
N PHE A 92 8.97 -5.20 -4.02
CA PHE A 92 8.50 -4.52 -2.82
C PHE A 92 6.97 -4.57 -2.67
N ASN A 93 6.21 -4.51 -3.77
CA ASN A 93 4.74 -4.55 -3.69
C ASN A 93 4.30 -5.98 -3.30
N CYS A 94 4.95 -7.01 -3.85
CA CYS A 94 4.77 -8.41 -3.41
C CYS A 94 5.09 -8.56 -1.92
N TRP A 95 6.26 -8.09 -1.48
CA TRP A 95 6.65 -8.17 -0.07
C TRP A 95 5.64 -7.50 0.86
N MET A 96 5.06 -6.35 0.46
CA MET A 96 4.03 -5.68 1.25
C MET A 96 2.77 -6.54 1.41
N ARG A 97 2.32 -7.21 0.35
CA ARG A 97 1.14 -8.09 0.42
C ARG A 97 1.38 -9.34 1.25
N GLU A 98 2.61 -9.85 1.28
CA GLU A 98 3.01 -11.00 2.09
C GLU A 98 2.97 -10.71 3.60
N GLN A 99 2.99 -9.44 4.02
CA GLN A 99 2.93 -9.07 5.44
C GLN A 99 1.56 -9.34 6.09
N THR A 100 0.56 -9.79 5.32
CA THR A 100 -0.76 -10.18 5.80
C THR A 100 -1.06 -11.64 5.41
N GLN A 101 -1.26 -12.52 6.39
CA GLN A 101 -1.53 -13.96 6.20
C GLN A 101 -2.98 -14.29 5.74
N ARG A 102 -3.79 -13.31 5.33
CA ARG A 102 -5.16 -13.54 4.86
C ARG A 102 -5.63 -12.42 3.94
N ILE A 103 -5.59 -12.65 2.63
CA ILE A 103 -6.37 -11.89 1.66
C ILE A 103 -7.63 -12.72 1.39
N PRO A 104 -8.86 -12.20 1.59
CA PRO A 104 -10.05 -12.85 1.05
C PRO A 104 -9.88 -12.90 -0.47
N MET A 105 -9.96 -14.09 -1.06
CA MET A 105 -9.67 -14.41 -2.47
C MET A 105 -10.58 -13.74 -3.53
N ILE A 106 -11.19 -12.59 -3.24
CA ILE A 106 -12.28 -12.02 -4.06
C ILE A 106 -11.79 -10.90 -5.00
N GLU A 107 -10.57 -10.39 -4.87
CA GLU A 107 -10.10 -9.22 -5.67
C GLU A 107 -9.01 -9.50 -6.71
N GLN A 108 -8.46 -10.72 -6.77
CA GLN A 108 -7.50 -11.08 -7.82
C GLN A 108 -8.15 -11.12 -9.23
N GLU A 109 -9.47 -11.27 -9.31
CA GLU A 109 -10.18 -11.42 -10.59
C GLU A 109 -10.41 -10.07 -11.31
N GLN A 110 -10.43 -8.94 -10.60
CA GLN A 110 -10.77 -7.64 -11.22
C GLN A 110 -9.56 -6.94 -11.88
N ILE A 111 -8.32 -7.21 -11.43
CA ILE A 111 -7.12 -6.58 -12.00
C ILE A 111 -6.70 -7.24 -13.32
N ALA A 112 -7.14 -8.47 -13.59
CA ALA A 112 -6.82 -9.21 -14.82
C ALA A 112 -7.68 -8.81 -16.04
N ILE A 113 -8.81 -8.13 -15.84
CA ILE A 113 -9.80 -7.88 -16.91
C ILE A 113 -9.43 -6.64 -17.76
N GLU A 114 -8.51 -5.77 -17.31
CA GLU A 114 -8.04 -4.62 -18.11
C GLU A 114 -6.83 -4.94 -19.02
N THR A 115 -6.46 -6.23 -19.21
CA THR A 115 -5.37 -6.64 -20.13
C THR A 115 -5.85 -7.55 -21.28
N ILE A 116 -7.14 -7.53 -21.63
CA ILE A 116 -7.65 -8.14 -22.87
C ILE A 116 -8.42 -7.10 -23.67
#